data_AF-A0A259RWT9-F1
#
_entry.id   AF-A0A259RWT9-F1
#
_cell.length_a   1.000
_cell.length_b   1.000
_cell.length_c   1.000
_cell.angle_alpha   90.00
_cell.angle_beta   90.00
_cell.angle_gamma   90.00
#
_symmetry.space_group_name_H-M   'P 1'
#
loop_
_entity.id
_entity.type
_entity.pdbx_description
1 polymer ?
#
loop_
_entity_poly.entity_id
_entity_poly.type
_entity_poly.pdbx_seq_one_letter_code
_entity_poly.pdbx_strand_id
1 'polypeptide(L)'
;MRITLDGESFDLPPELVRTRLAGHDPEGITEYWVEIDGRRWPVKQVVALATGARRGRFQSQDARRWLRNLQFPIGGGGSLITDGRARRARTFTPRRAFDASELEEIEALDVRVGFSWLHAGSVALDAEGLPLFPPLPILPGLYRYDFGVGDDGIRTLYIGESVNLARRGSNYRNAKSDNTRQRTSRRIHREIVSHLGDGGRIDFAIATSAHWQDGEELDLHRTSARRLAENAAVLLGQTEPGVRVLNIDTELERGEPTDD
;
A
#
# COMPACT_ATOMS: atom_id res chain seq x y z
N MET A 1 -24.77 8.34 -14.91
CA MET A 1 -24.37 7.96 -13.53
C MET A 1 -24.23 9.22 -12.70
N ARG A 2 -24.54 9.20 -11.40
CA ARG A 2 -24.27 10.32 -10.48
C ARG A 2 -22.96 10.07 -9.73
N ILE A 3 -22.06 11.05 -9.71
CA ILE A 3 -20.80 11.00 -8.95
C ILE A 3 -20.77 12.14 -7.93
N THR A 4 -20.17 11.91 -6.77
CA THR A 4 -20.01 12.94 -5.75
C THR A 4 -18.53 13.32 -5.65
N LEU A 5 -18.22 14.60 -5.84
CA LEU A 5 -16.89 15.21 -5.68
C LEU A 5 -16.98 16.24 -4.55
N ASP A 6 -16.23 16.05 -3.46
CA ASP A 6 -16.21 16.99 -2.31
C ASP A 6 -17.60 17.37 -1.75
N GLY A 7 -18.56 16.44 -1.79
CA GLY A 7 -19.94 16.67 -1.34
C GLY A 7 -20.89 17.24 -2.41
N GLU A 8 -20.37 17.63 -3.58
CA GLU A 8 -21.16 18.11 -4.72
C GLU A 8 -21.47 16.95 -5.68
N SER A 9 -22.74 16.80 -6.07
CA SER A 9 -23.19 15.71 -6.95
C SER A 9 -23.27 16.14 -8.41
N PHE A 10 -22.63 15.38 -9.28
CA PHE A 10 -22.59 15.60 -10.73
C PHE A 10 -23.27 14.44 -11.45
N ASP A 11 -24.21 14.76 -12.35
CA ASP A 11 -24.77 13.79 -13.27
C ASP A 11 -23.88 13.70 -14.53
N LEU A 12 -23.36 12.51 -14.77
CA LEU A 12 -22.41 12.19 -15.83
C LEU A 12 -22.97 11.07 -16.72
N PRO A 13 -23.94 11.33 -17.61
CA PRO A 13 -24.33 10.36 -18.64
C PRO A 13 -23.31 10.34 -19.80
N PRO A 14 -23.15 9.21 -20.51
CA PRO A 14 -22.19 9.09 -21.62
C PRO A 14 -22.37 10.16 -22.71
N GLU A 15 -23.60 10.54 -23.04
CA GLU A 15 -23.88 11.57 -24.05
C GLU A 15 -23.42 12.97 -23.63
N LEU A 16 -23.49 13.28 -22.33
CA LEU A 16 -22.99 14.56 -21.80
C LEU A 16 -21.47 14.60 -21.85
N VAL A 17 -20.81 13.47 -21.62
CA VAL A 17 -19.35 13.34 -21.77
C VAL A 17 -18.97 13.65 -23.23
N ARG A 18 -19.57 12.97 -24.21
CA ARG A 18 -19.30 13.23 -25.64
C ARG A 18 -19.55 14.69 -26.02
N THR A 19 -20.69 15.24 -25.60
CA THR A 19 -21.07 16.64 -25.88
C THR A 19 -20.05 17.63 -25.32
N ARG A 20 -19.56 17.42 -24.09
CA ARG A 20 -18.58 18.33 -23.46
C ARG A 20 -17.16 18.13 -23.96
N LEU A 21 -16.87 17.02 -24.62
CA LEU A 21 -15.59 16.79 -25.29
C LEU A 21 -15.58 17.37 -26.71
N ALA A 22 -16.75 17.63 -27.30
CA ALA A 22 -16.85 18.22 -28.64
C ALA A 22 -16.14 19.58 -28.69
N GLY A 23 -15.25 19.75 -29.67
CA GLY A 23 -14.44 20.96 -29.83
C GLY A 23 -13.15 21.01 -28.97
N HIS A 24 -12.89 19.98 -28.17
CA HIS A 24 -11.61 19.82 -27.46
C HIS A 24 -10.72 18.78 -28.14
N ASP A 25 -9.40 18.91 -27.92
CA ASP A 25 -8.42 17.92 -28.34
C ASP A 25 -7.87 17.14 -27.13
N PRO A 26 -7.63 15.82 -27.26
CA PRO A 26 -6.91 15.07 -26.25
C PRO A 26 -5.53 15.66 -25.96
N GLU A 27 -5.22 15.80 -24.68
CA GLU A 27 -3.87 16.09 -24.22
C GLU A 27 -2.98 14.84 -24.29
N GLY A 28 -1.68 15.03 -24.07
CA GLY A 28 -0.73 13.92 -23.98
C GLY A 28 -1.13 12.93 -22.89
N ILE A 29 -1.20 11.65 -23.25
CA ILE A 29 -1.50 10.57 -22.32
C ILE A 29 -0.20 10.12 -21.66
N THR A 30 -0.10 10.30 -20.35
CA THR A 30 1.08 9.85 -19.58
C THR A 30 0.98 8.39 -19.16
N GLU A 31 -0.20 7.93 -18.74
CA GLU A 31 -0.33 6.63 -18.06
C GLU A 31 -1.69 5.98 -18.29
N TYR A 32 -2.78 6.74 -18.13
CA TYR A 32 -4.15 6.22 -18.21
C TYR A 32 -4.98 6.97 -19.24
N TRP A 33 -5.68 6.21 -20.09
CA TRP A 33 -6.54 6.75 -21.13
C TRP A 33 -7.91 6.10 -21.17
N VAL A 34 -8.87 6.83 -21.73
CA VAL A 34 -10.20 6.37 -22.11
C VAL A 34 -10.40 6.55 -23.60
N GLU A 35 -10.99 5.56 -24.28
CA GLU A 35 -11.38 5.70 -25.67
C GLU A 35 -12.80 6.26 -25.78
N ILE A 36 -12.95 7.35 -26.51
CA ILE A 36 -14.24 8.00 -26.78
C ILE A 36 -14.26 8.35 -28.25
N ASP A 37 -15.23 7.78 -28.98
CA ASP A 37 -15.43 7.98 -30.42
C ASP A 37 -14.15 7.71 -31.24
N GLY A 38 -13.46 6.60 -30.91
CA GLY A 38 -12.23 6.16 -31.58
C GLY A 38 -10.98 6.96 -31.22
N ARG A 39 -11.05 7.90 -30.26
CA ARG A 39 -9.91 8.70 -29.80
C ARG A 39 -9.56 8.38 -28.35
N ARG A 40 -8.27 8.27 -28.05
CA ARG A 40 -7.79 8.11 -26.67
C ARG A 40 -7.62 9.46 -25.99
N TRP A 41 -8.17 9.58 -24.80
CA TRP A 41 -8.12 10.79 -23.97
C TRP A 41 -7.53 10.49 -22.59
N PRO A 42 -6.74 11.42 -22.00
CA PRO A 42 -6.37 11.33 -20.61
C PRO A 42 -7.61 11.31 -19.70
N VAL A 43 -7.71 10.31 -18.83
CA VAL A 43 -8.90 10.10 -17.99
C VAL A 43 -9.25 11.32 -17.14
N LYS A 44 -8.25 12.06 -16.65
CA LYS A 44 -8.48 13.28 -15.84
C LYS A 44 -8.97 14.45 -16.68
N GLN A 45 -8.59 14.53 -17.95
CA GLN A 45 -9.08 15.55 -18.86
C GLN A 45 -10.57 15.35 -19.12
N VAL A 46 -10.96 14.11 -19.45
CA VAL A 46 -12.36 13.79 -19.74
C VAL A 46 -13.26 14.13 -18.57
N VAL A 47 -12.89 13.73 -17.36
CA VAL A 47 -13.68 14.06 -16.16
C VAL A 47 -13.72 15.56 -15.91
N ALA A 48 -12.60 16.29 -16.05
CA ALA A 48 -12.59 17.73 -15.88
C ALA A 48 -13.50 18.46 -16.87
N LEU A 49 -13.45 18.10 -18.16
CA LEU A 49 -14.33 18.67 -19.19
C LEU A 49 -15.79 18.28 -18.94
N ALA A 50 -16.04 17.02 -18.60
CA ALA A 50 -17.39 16.52 -18.43
C ALA A 50 -18.05 16.97 -17.12
N THR A 51 -17.31 17.41 -16.11
CA THR A 51 -17.85 17.91 -14.83
C THR A 51 -17.69 19.42 -14.62
N GLY A 52 -16.75 20.06 -15.33
CA GLY A 52 -16.30 21.42 -15.04
C GLY A 52 -15.38 21.53 -13.81
N ALA A 53 -15.10 20.42 -13.12
CA ALA A 53 -14.28 20.42 -11.92
C ALA A 53 -12.78 20.54 -12.23
N ARG A 54 -12.03 21.19 -11.35
CA ARG A 54 -10.55 21.27 -11.46
C ARG A 54 -9.94 19.88 -11.28
N ARG A 55 -8.94 19.55 -12.10
CA ARG A 55 -8.23 18.24 -12.08
C ARG A 55 -7.60 17.86 -10.74
N GLY A 56 -7.34 18.83 -9.86
CA GLY A 56 -6.82 18.58 -8.52
C GLY A 56 -7.85 17.97 -7.55
N ARG A 57 -9.16 18.04 -7.88
CA ARG A 57 -10.25 17.55 -7.01
C ARG A 57 -10.47 16.04 -7.06
N PHE A 58 -9.77 15.31 -7.94
CA PHE A 58 -9.96 13.87 -8.08
C PHE A 58 -8.68 13.19 -8.57
N GLN A 59 -8.49 11.94 -8.15
CA GLN A 59 -7.32 11.13 -8.55
C GLN A 59 -7.56 10.43 -9.89
N SER A 60 -6.48 10.06 -10.58
CA SER A 60 -6.58 9.32 -11.86
C SER A 60 -7.36 8.01 -11.71
N GLN A 61 -7.23 7.35 -10.55
CA GLN A 61 -7.94 6.11 -10.25
C GLN A 61 -9.46 6.32 -10.14
N ASP A 62 -9.90 7.41 -9.52
CA ASP A 62 -11.32 7.76 -9.44
C ASP A 62 -11.89 8.06 -10.83
N ALA A 63 -11.15 8.81 -11.64
CA ALA A 63 -11.52 9.09 -13.02
C ALA A 63 -11.68 7.82 -13.87
N ARG A 64 -10.74 6.87 -13.75
CA ARG A 64 -10.85 5.55 -14.41
C ARG A 64 -12.08 4.79 -13.96
N ARG A 65 -12.35 4.76 -12.65
CA ARG A 65 -13.51 4.06 -12.09
C ARG A 65 -14.81 4.65 -12.63
N TRP A 66 -14.94 5.97 -12.66
CA TRP A 66 -16.15 6.62 -13.17
C TRP A 66 -16.36 6.36 -14.66
N LEU A 67 -15.32 6.48 -15.48
CA LEU A 67 -15.43 6.27 -16.93
C LEU A 67 -15.66 4.80 -17.28
N ARG A 68 -15.08 3.86 -16.52
CA ARG A 68 -15.38 2.43 -16.65
C ARG A 68 -16.84 2.11 -16.31
N ASN A 69 -17.39 2.74 -15.27
CA ASN A 69 -18.80 2.57 -14.90
C ASN A 69 -19.76 3.13 -15.96
N LEU A 70 -19.27 4.03 -16.83
CA LEU A 70 -19.98 4.51 -18.01
C LEU A 70 -19.76 3.63 -19.25
N GLN A 71 -19.13 2.47 -19.07
CA GLN A 71 -18.83 1.49 -20.12
C GLN A 71 -17.90 2.01 -21.22
N PHE A 72 -17.13 3.07 -20.96
CA PHE A 72 -16.07 3.48 -21.90
C PHE A 72 -14.87 2.54 -21.80
N PRO A 73 -14.22 2.19 -22.94
CA PRO A 73 -12.97 1.44 -22.93
C PRO A 73 -11.85 2.23 -22.22
N ILE A 74 -11.17 1.61 -21.26
CA ILE A 74 -10.07 2.22 -20.49
C ILE A 74 -8.81 1.38 -20.67
N GLY A 75 -7.69 2.03 -21.00
CA GLY A 75 -6.38 1.39 -21.01
C GLY A 75 -5.42 1.98 -20.00
N GLY A 76 -4.31 1.27 -19.80
CA GLY A 76 -3.14 1.72 -19.06
C GLY A 76 -1.89 1.12 -19.70
N GLY A 77 -0.77 1.81 -19.59
CA GLY A 77 0.50 1.40 -20.19
C GLY A 77 1.09 2.50 -21.06
N GLY A 78 2.31 2.92 -20.72
CA GLY A 78 3.10 3.84 -21.51
C GLY A 78 3.62 3.13 -22.75
N SER A 79 2.78 3.00 -23.77
CA SER A 79 3.26 2.64 -25.11
C SER A 79 2.78 3.69 -26.09
N LEU A 80 3.78 4.40 -26.63
CA LEU A 80 3.69 5.27 -27.79
C LEU A 80 3.04 4.50 -28.93
N ILE A 81 1.75 4.74 -29.22
CA ILE A 81 1.16 4.42 -30.52
C ILE A 81 0.40 5.63 -31.04
N THR A 82 0.79 5.95 -32.27
CA THR A 82 0.55 7.12 -33.08
C THR A 82 -0.85 7.15 -33.68
N ASP A 83 -1.38 8.35 -33.96
CA ASP A 83 -1.93 8.61 -35.29
C ASP A 83 -2.01 10.11 -35.63
N GLY A 84 -1.23 10.51 -36.64
CA GLY A 84 -1.84 11.08 -37.84
C GLY A 84 -2.30 12.53 -37.88
N ARG A 85 -1.54 13.52 -37.37
CA ARG A 85 -1.50 14.84 -38.03
C ARG A 85 -0.24 15.61 -37.70
N ALA A 86 0.47 15.99 -38.77
CA ALA A 86 1.73 16.72 -38.78
C ALA A 86 1.75 17.89 -37.77
N ARG A 87 2.41 17.67 -36.63
CA ARG A 87 2.74 18.74 -35.68
C ARG A 87 4.20 19.11 -35.91
N ARG A 88 4.41 20.39 -36.21
CA ARG A 88 5.68 21.12 -36.12
C ARG A 88 6.54 20.49 -35.03
N ALA A 89 7.75 20.07 -35.41
CA ALA A 89 8.75 19.54 -34.50
C ALA A 89 8.93 20.53 -33.34
N ARG A 90 8.28 20.24 -32.22
CA ARG A 90 8.72 20.78 -30.93
C ARG A 90 9.91 19.90 -30.60
N THR A 91 11.10 20.44 -30.79
CA THR A 91 12.35 19.91 -30.28
C THR A 91 12.12 19.67 -28.79
N PHE A 92 11.84 18.43 -28.42
CA PHE A 92 11.83 18.04 -27.02
C PHE A 92 13.31 18.02 -26.65
N THR A 93 13.76 19.03 -25.93
CA THR A 93 15.09 19.00 -25.35
C THR A 93 15.14 17.73 -24.49
N PRO A 94 15.98 16.74 -24.82
CA PRO A 94 16.11 15.56 -23.98
C PRO A 94 16.42 16.05 -22.57
N ARG A 95 15.64 15.62 -21.58
CA ARG A 95 15.97 15.90 -20.18
C ARG A 95 17.38 15.36 -19.99
N ARG A 96 18.31 16.22 -19.60
CA ARG A 96 19.68 15.83 -19.26
C ARG A 96 19.58 14.65 -18.29
N ALA A 97 20.23 13.53 -18.62
CA ALA A 97 20.33 12.41 -17.70
C ALA A 97 20.97 12.92 -16.40
N PHE A 98 20.35 12.61 -15.28
CA PHE A 98 20.89 12.98 -13.97
C PHE A 98 22.02 12.02 -13.64
N ASP A 99 23.25 12.52 -13.57
CA ASP A 99 24.40 11.73 -13.15
C ASP A 99 24.51 11.82 -11.62
N ALA A 100 24.16 10.74 -10.93
CA ALA A 100 24.23 10.68 -9.47
C ALA A 100 25.67 10.77 -8.94
N SER A 101 26.69 10.53 -9.77
CA SER A 101 28.09 10.67 -9.36
C SER A 101 28.56 12.13 -9.26
N GLU A 102 27.80 13.08 -9.83
CA GLU A 102 28.05 14.53 -9.67
C GLU A 102 27.53 15.07 -8.32
N LEU A 103 26.88 14.25 -7.49
CA LEU A 103 26.35 14.67 -6.20
C LEU A 103 27.46 14.86 -5.16
N GLU A 104 27.43 16.00 -4.48
CA GLU A 104 28.26 16.28 -3.31
C GLU A 104 27.59 15.73 -2.05
N GLU A 105 28.36 15.02 -1.22
CA GLU A 105 27.90 14.60 0.10
C GLU A 105 27.80 15.81 1.03
N ILE A 106 26.59 16.10 1.52
CA ILE A 106 26.34 17.23 2.44
C ILE A 106 26.35 16.75 3.89
N GLU A 107 25.85 15.55 4.16
CA GLU A 107 25.73 14.96 5.49
C GLU A 107 25.65 13.44 5.39
N ALA A 108 26.29 12.75 6.34
CA ALA A 108 26.18 11.31 6.54
C ALA A 108 25.55 11.02 7.90
N LEU A 109 24.60 10.09 7.94
CA LEU A 109 23.90 9.65 9.14
C LEU A 109 23.97 8.13 9.26
N ASP A 110 24.52 7.64 10.37
CA ASP A 110 24.41 6.24 10.80
C ASP A 110 23.34 6.16 11.90
N VAL A 111 22.47 5.16 11.84
CA VAL A 111 21.45 4.92 12.88
C VAL A 111 21.48 3.45 13.28
N ARG A 112 21.88 3.17 14.52
CA ARG A 112 21.68 1.87 15.17
C ARG A 112 20.43 1.90 16.01
N VAL A 113 19.63 0.84 15.92
CA VAL A 113 18.41 0.65 16.72
C VAL A 113 18.48 -0.72 17.40
N GLY A 114 18.12 -0.78 18.67
CA GLY A 114 18.06 -2.04 19.41
C GLY A 114 16.87 -2.10 20.35
N PHE A 115 16.37 -3.31 20.57
CA PHE A 115 15.30 -3.63 21.51
C PHE A 115 15.27 -5.15 21.74
N SER A 116 14.51 -5.58 22.74
CA SER A 116 14.37 -7.00 23.08
C SER A 116 12.93 -7.46 22.90
N TRP A 117 12.76 -8.63 22.27
CA TRP A 117 11.46 -9.31 22.20
C TRP A 117 11.16 -10.01 23.53
N LEU A 118 10.07 -9.62 24.16
CA LEU A 118 9.51 -10.23 25.37
C LEU A 118 8.39 -11.20 24.96
N HIS A 119 8.49 -12.46 25.38
CA HIS A 119 7.43 -13.43 25.11
C HIS A 119 6.16 -13.06 25.90
N ALA A 120 5.04 -12.89 25.19
CA ALA A 120 3.76 -12.49 25.74
C ALA A 120 2.77 -13.67 25.91
N GLY A 121 3.09 -14.84 25.38
CA GLY A 121 2.23 -16.04 25.36
C GLY A 121 1.99 -16.54 23.93
N SER A 122 1.11 -17.53 23.77
CA SER A 122 0.75 -18.09 22.46
C SER A 122 -0.64 -17.65 22.04
N VAL A 123 -0.89 -17.58 20.73
CA VAL A 123 -2.22 -17.32 20.16
C VAL A 123 -2.97 -18.66 20.03
N ALA A 124 -4.26 -18.66 20.36
CA ALA A 124 -5.13 -19.83 20.25
C ALA A 124 -6.38 -19.50 19.43
N LEU A 125 -7.20 -20.51 19.12
CA LEU A 125 -8.56 -20.31 18.63
C LEU A 125 -9.54 -20.52 19.78
N ASP A 126 -10.58 -19.70 19.86
CA ASP A 126 -11.72 -19.93 20.75
C ASP A 126 -12.70 -20.96 20.17
N ALA A 127 -13.80 -21.24 20.89
CA ALA A 127 -14.80 -22.23 20.50
C ALA A 127 -15.48 -21.90 19.16
N GLU A 128 -15.49 -20.62 18.77
CA GLU A 128 -16.02 -20.14 17.49
C GLU A 128 -14.96 -20.07 16.38
N GLY A 129 -13.76 -20.59 16.62
CA GLY A 129 -12.65 -20.60 15.66
C GLY A 129 -11.99 -19.23 15.47
N LEU A 130 -12.12 -18.31 16.43
CA LEU A 130 -11.57 -16.97 16.33
C LEU A 130 -10.26 -16.84 17.11
N PRO A 131 -9.32 -16.00 16.62
CA PRO A 131 -8.06 -15.78 17.33
C PRO A 131 -8.27 -15.21 18.74
N LEU A 132 -7.75 -15.92 19.74
CA LEU A 132 -7.64 -15.53 21.13
C LEU A 132 -6.17 -15.15 21.41
N PHE A 133 -5.95 -13.95 21.93
CA PHE A 133 -4.62 -13.43 22.21
C PHE A 133 -4.39 -13.32 23.72
N PRO A 134 -3.15 -13.50 24.21
CA PRO A 134 -2.82 -13.20 25.59
C PRO A 134 -3.01 -11.69 25.89
N PRO A 135 -3.30 -11.33 27.15
CA PRO A 135 -3.43 -9.92 27.54
C PRO A 135 -2.09 -9.20 27.39
N LEU A 136 -2.14 -7.97 26.87
CA LEU A 136 -0.96 -7.12 26.66
C LEU A 136 -1.10 -5.79 27.42
N PRO A 137 0.02 -5.10 27.72
CA PRO A 137 -0.02 -3.80 28.40
C PRO A 137 -0.63 -2.70 27.52
N ILE A 138 -1.18 -1.67 28.16
CA ILE A 138 -1.63 -0.42 27.51
C ILE A 138 -0.40 0.48 27.32
N LEU A 139 0.49 0.08 26.43
CA LEU A 139 1.71 0.80 26.09
C LEU A 139 1.89 0.82 24.57
N PRO A 140 2.59 1.83 24.03
CA PRO A 140 3.09 1.75 22.67
C PRO A 140 4.20 0.68 22.57
N GLY A 141 4.38 0.12 21.38
CA GLY A 141 5.49 -0.78 21.13
C GLY A 141 5.39 -1.54 19.83
N LEU A 142 6.29 -2.52 19.71
CA LEU A 142 6.30 -3.49 18.62
C LEU A 142 5.70 -4.80 19.09
N TYR A 143 5.25 -5.60 18.13
CA TYR A 143 4.77 -6.94 18.38
C TYR A 143 5.13 -7.88 17.23
N ARG A 144 5.30 -9.16 17.54
CA ARG A 144 5.72 -10.21 16.60
C ARG A 144 4.87 -11.46 16.78
N TYR A 145 4.27 -11.94 15.71
CA TYR A 145 3.75 -13.29 15.61
C TYR A 145 4.80 -14.19 14.98
N ASP A 146 5.13 -15.27 15.66
CA ASP A 146 6.02 -16.31 15.16
C ASP A 146 5.20 -17.56 14.91
N PHE A 147 5.04 -17.92 13.64
CA PHE A 147 4.27 -19.08 13.20
C PHE A 147 5.11 -20.37 13.31
N GLY A 148 6.34 -20.29 13.79
CA GLY A 148 7.25 -21.42 13.85
C GLY A 148 7.84 -21.77 12.48
N VAL A 149 8.46 -22.94 12.42
CA VAL A 149 9.11 -23.49 11.22
C VAL A 149 8.14 -24.43 10.52
N GLY A 150 7.86 -24.17 9.24
CA GLY A 150 7.03 -25.03 8.41
C GLY A 150 7.77 -26.30 7.97
N ASP A 151 7.05 -27.19 7.28
CA ASP A 151 7.62 -28.43 6.71
C ASP A 151 8.72 -28.15 5.67
N ASP A 152 8.70 -26.97 5.07
CA ASP A 152 9.74 -26.45 4.16
C ASP A 152 11.02 -26.01 4.89
N GLY A 153 11.06 -26.10 6.22
CA GLY A 153 12.17 -25.63 7.04
C GLY A 153 12.23 -24.11 7.18
N ILE A 154 11.21 -23.39 6.73
CA ILE A 154 11.18 -21.92 6.75
C ILE A 154 10.40 -21.42 7.96
N ARG A 155 11.06 -20.59 8.78
CA ARG A 155 10.41 -19.90 9.88
C ARG A 155 9.58 -18.74 9.38
N THR A 156 8.30 -18.66 9.75
CA THR A 156 7.42 -17.58 9.29
C THR A 156 7.12 -16.57 10.40
N LEU A 157 7.37 -15.29 10.13
CA LEU A 157 7.19 -14.20 11.08
C LEU A 157 6.22 -13.13 10.54
N TYR A 158 5.50 -12.47 11.43
CA TYR A 158 4.84 -11.21 11.15
C TYR A 158 5.19 -10.20 12.23
N ILE A 159 5.60 -9.00 11.85
CA ILE A 159 6.01 -7.94 12.77
C ILE A 159 5.13 -6.73 12.56
N GLY A 160 4.79 -6.02 13.63
CA GLY A 160 4.20 -4.70 13.46
C GLY A 160 4.34 -3.79 14.67
N GLU A 161 3.84 -2.57 14.53
CA GLU A 161 3.79 -1.59 15.61
C GLU A 161 2.36 -1.24 16.06
N SER A 162 2.25 -0.73 17.29
CA SER A 162 1.02 -0.15 17.79
C SER A 162 1.33 0.96 18.79
N VAL A 163 0.50 2.01 18.79
CA VAL A 163 0.45 2.99 19.90
C VAL A 163 -0.19 2.39 21.17
N ASN A 164 -0.91 1.27 21.03
CA ASN A 164 -1.56 0.57 22.13
C ASN A 164 -1.55 -0.94 21.86
N LEU A 165 -0.64 -1.66 22.51
CA LEU A 165 -0.47 -3.10 22.34
C LEU A 165 -1.70 -3.90 22.79
N ALA A 166 -2.36 -3.50 23.89
CA ALA A 166 -3.59 -4.14 24.38
C ALA A 166 -4.72 -4.20 23.34
N ARG A 167 -4.78 -3.24 22.41
CA ARG A 167 -5.82 -3.22 21.35
C ARG A 167 -5.44 -4.01 20.10
N ARG A 168 -4.20 -4.47 19.95
CA ARG A 168 -3.76 -5.02 18.67
C ARG A 168 -4.39 -6.38 18.38
N GLY A 169 -4.49 -7.25 19.38
CA GLY A 169 -5.14 -8.56 19.23
C GLY A 169 -6.60 -8.46 18.78
N SER A 170 -7.37 -7.52 19.34
CA SER A 170 -8.78 -7.35 18.97
C SER A 170 -8.98 -6.88 17.53
N ASN A 171 -8.04 -6.09 16.98
CA ASN A 171 -8.09 -5.69 15.58
C ASN A 171 -8.02 -6.89 14.64
N TYR A 172 -7.18 -7.88 14.93
CA TYR A 172 -7.09 -9.09 14.13
C TYR A 172 -8.26 -10.03 14.38
N ARG A 173 -8.65 -10.24 15.64
CA ARG A 173 -9.80 -11.10 15.97
C ARG A 173 -11.08 -10.67 15.25
N ASN A 174 -11.30 -9.36 15.13
CA ASN A 174 -12.53 -8.79 14.58
C ASN A 174 -12.48 -8.49 13.07
N ALA A 175 -11.35 -8.74 12.39
CA ALA A 175 -11.17 -8.45 10.97
C ALA A 175 -11.83 -9.48 10.02
N LYS A 176 -13.12 -9.75 10.22
CA LYS A 176 -13.89 -10.78 9.48
C LYS A 176 -14.59 -10.27 8.22
N SER A 177 -14.93 -8.97 8.15
CA SER A 177 -15.83 -8.41 7.12
C SER A 177 -15.10 -7.69 5.98
N ASP A 178 -15.72 -7.68 4.80
CA ASP A 178 -15.23 -7.10 3.51
C ASP A 178 -15.18 -5.56 3.48
N ASN A 179 -14.68 -4.95 4.55
CA ASN A 179 -14.34 -3.54 4.54
C ASN A 179 -12.93 -3.35 3.93
N THR A 180 -12.87 -2.63 2.81
CA THR A 180 -11.64 -2.39 2.03
C THR A 180 -10.54 -1.66 2.81
N ARG A 181 -10.84 -1.01 3.94
CA ARG A 181 -9.86 -0.28 4.76
C ARG A 181 -8.99 -1.16 5.66
N GLN A 182 -9.28 -2.47 5.81
CA GLN A 182 -8.59 -3.36 6.76
C GLN A 182 -7.87 -4.53 6.07
N ARG A 183 -7.30 -4.31 4.88
CA ARG A 183 -6.65 -5.38 4.09
C ARG A 183 -5.60 -6.17 4.87
N THR A 184 -4.66 -5.48 5.52
CA THR A 184 -3.60 -6.13 6.31
C THR A 184 -4.18 -6.93 7.47
N SER A 185 -5.09 -6.34 8.26
CA SER A 185 -5.70 -7.02 9.41
C SER A 185 -6.46 -8.29 9.00
N ARG A 186 -7.17 -8.26 7.86
CA ARG A 186 -7.86 -9.42 7.30
C ARG A 186 -6.90 -10.50 6.82
N ARG A 187 -5.83 -10.10 6.13
CA ARG A 187 -4.80 -11.05 5.66
C ARG A 187 -4.21 -11.78 6.85
N ILE A 188 -3.72 -11.04 7.84
CA ILE A 188 -3.13 -11.62 9.05
C ILE A 188 -4.16 -12.43 9.85
N HIS A 189 -5.42 -12.02 9.92
CA HIS A 189 -6.48 -12.84 10.51
C HIS A 189 -6.58 -14.22 9.83
N ARG A 190 -6.63 -14.26 8.49
CA ARG A 190 -6.71 -15.52 7.73
C ARG A 190 -5.47 -16.39 7.95
N GLU A 191 -4.28 -15.80 7.93
CA GLU A 191 -3.04 -16.54 8.21
C GLU A 191 -3.07 -17.18 9.60
N ILE A 192 -3.49 -16.42 10.63
CA ILE A 192 -3.60 -16.93 12.01
C ILE A 192 -4.60 -18.09 12.10
N VAL A 193 -5.80 -17.92 11.55
CA VAL A 193 -6.86 -18.94 11.63
C VAL A 193 -6.46 -20.19 10.85
N SER A 194 -5.92 -20.06 9.64
CA SER A 194 -5.46 -21.20 8.84
C SER A 194 -4.39 -21.97 9.59
N HIS A 195 -3.31 -21.30 10.00
CA HIS A 195 -2.17 -21.94 10.65
C HIS A 195 -2.54 -22.67 11.94
N LEU A 196 -3.38 -22.05 12.78
CA LEU A 196 -3.86 -22.69 14.01
C LEU A 196 -4.86 -23.81 13.73
N GLY A 197 -5.69 -23.68 12.69
CA GLY A 197 -6.62 -24.71 12.24
C GLY A 197 -5.92 -25.97 11.74
N ASP A 198 -4.75 -25.80 11.12
CA ASP A 198 -3.88 -26.90 10.66
C ASP A 198 -3.06 -27.54 11.79
N GLY A 199 -3.30 -27.13 13.05
CA GLY A 199 -2.61 -27.65 14.24
C GLY A 199 -1.26 -26.96 14.54
N GLY A 200 -0.92 -25.91 13.80
CA GLY A 200 0.26 -25.10 14.05
C GLY A 200 0.19 -24.33 15.37
N ARG A 201 1.34 -23.81 15.81
CA ARG A 201 1.46 -22.92 16.97
C ARG A 201 1.88 -21.53 16.52
N ILE A 202 1.37 -20.51 17.21
CA ILE A 202 1.83 -19.13 17.03
C ILE A 202 2.27 -18.56 18.37
N ASP A 203 3.54 -18.19 18.48
CA ASP A 203 4.07 -17.49 19.63
C ASP A 203 3.98 -15.97 19.44
N PHE A 204 3.50 -15.29 20.47
CA PHE A 204 3.34 -13.86 20.49
C PHE A 204 4.44 -13.23 21.35
N ALA A 205 5.14 -12.24 20.79
CA ALA A 205 6.12 -11.43 21.50
C ALA A 205 5.85 -9.95 21.31
N ILE A 206 6.31 -9.14 22.26
CA ILE A 206 6.22 -7.67 22.23
C ILE A 206 7.58 -7.04 22.55
N ALA A 207 7.80 -5.81 22.10
CA ALA A 207 8.87 -4.96 22.59
C ALA A 207 8.26 -3.63 23.03
N THR A 208 8.46 -3.27 24.30
CA THR A 208 7.89 -2.05 24.92
C THR A 208 8.93 -0.97 25.17
N SER A 209 10.19 -1.25 24.87
CA SER A 209 11.30 -0.29 24.91
C SER A 209 12.16 -0.51 23.67
N ALA A 210 12.76 0.58 23.19
CA ALA A 210 13.77 0.55 22.15
C ALA A 210 14.79 1.64 22.42
N HIS A 211 15.99 1.48 21.92
CA HIS A 211 17.06 2.45 22.01
C HIS A 211 17.66 2.72 20.64
N TRP A 212 18.22 3.91 20.47
CA TRP A 212 19.02 4.29 19.32
C TRP A 212 20.42 4.74 19.73
N GLN A 213 21.37 4.73 18.79
CA GLN A 213 22.74 5.21 18.99
C GLN A 213 23.40 4.60 20.24
N ASP A 214 24.06 5.42 21.06
CA ASP A 214 24.78 5.08 22.30
C ASP A 214 23.85 4.61 23.45
N GLY A 215 22.69 4.03 23.14
CA GLY A 215 21.76 3.45 24.10
C GLY A 215 20.67 4.41 24.59
N GLU A 216 20.51 5.57 23.96
CA GLU A 216 19.43 6.51 24.28
C GLU A 216 18.06 5.89 24.01
N GLU A 217 17.11 6.08 24.92
CA GLU A 217 15.76 5.52 24.78
C GLU A 217 14.96 6.21 23.68
N LEU A 218 14.40 5.41 22.78
CA LEU A 218 13.45 5.86 21.78
C LEU A 218 12.06 5.99 22.40
N ASP A 219 11.49 7.19 22.34
CA ASP A 219 10.09 7.43 22.72
C ASP A 219 9.12 6.76 21.73
N LEU A 220 8.66 5.56 22.11
CA LEU A 220 7.73 4.77 21.31
C LEU A 220 6.32 5.38 21.22
N HIS A 221 5.99 6.49 21.89
CA HIS A 221 4.75 7.22 21.56
C HIS A 221 4.84 7.89 20.19
N ARG A 222 6.05 8.15 19.67
CA ARG A 222 6.26 8.72 18.34
C ARG A 222 6.12 7.64 17.27
N THR A 223 5.30 7.92 16.26
CA THR A 223 5.13 7.01 15.11
C THR A 223 6.45 6.78 14.37
N SER A 224 7.29 7.80 14.22
CA SER A 224 8.61 7.65 13.59
C SER A 224 9.52 6.69 14.35
N ALA A 225 9.58 6.78 15.69
CA ALA A 225 10.36 5.87 16.52
C ALA A 225 9.87 4.42 16.39
N ARG A 226 8.56 4.19 16.46
CA ARG A 226 7.99 2.85 16.26
C ARG A 226 8.24 2.30 14.86
N ARG A 227 8.08 3.12 13.82
CA ARG A 227 8.32 2.71 12.43
C ARG A 227 9.79 2.42 12.16
N LEU A 228 10.71 3.20 12.73
CA LEU A 228 12.13 2.95 12.63
C LEU A 228 12.48 1.57 13.24
N ALA A 229 11.99 1.29 14.44
CA ALA A 229 12.25 0.00 15.11
C ALA A 229 11.54 -1.18 14.43
N GLU A 230 10.29 -1.00 13.96
CA GLU A 230 9.56 -2.01 13.18
C GLU A 230 10.29 -2.35 11.87
N ASN A 231 10.68 -1.34 11.08
CA ASN A 231 11.35 -1.55 9.80
C ASN A 231 12.71 -2.21 9.98
N ALA A 232 13.48 -1.83 11.03
CA ALA A 232 14.71 -2.51 11.36
C ALA A 232 14.48 -4.02 11.64
N ALA A 233 13.41 -4.35 12.37
CA ALA A 233 13.04 -5.73 12.67
C ALA A 233 12.58 -6.52 11.44
N VAL A 234 11.77 -5.88 10.57
CA VAL A 234 11.28 -6.47 9.33
C VAL A 234 12.44 -6.76 8.38
N LEU A 235 13.32 -5.78 8.16
CA LEU A 235 14.49 -5.93 7.30
C LEU A 235 15.44 -7.02 7.81
N LEU A 236 15.69 -7.07 9.12
CA LEU A 236 16.48 -8.15 9.72
C LEU A 236 15.86 -9.52 9.44
N GLY A 237 14.55 -9.68 9.65
CA GLY A 237 13.86 -10.93 9.35
C GLY A 237 13.82 -11.29 7.85
N GLN A 238 13.74 -10.30 6.95
CA GLN A 238 13.77 -10.52 5.50
C GLN A 238 15.16 -10.90 4.97
N THR A 239 16.21 -10.51 5.69
CA THR A 239 17.61 -10.80 5.31
C THR A 239 18.17 -12.06 5.98
N GLU A 240 17.49 -12.57 7.01
CA GLU A 240 17.87 -13.79 7.71
C GLU A 240 17.55 -15.03 6.83
N PRO A 241 18.56 -15.85 6.50
CA PRO A 241 18.32 -17.08 5.74
C PRO A 241 17.36 -18.02 6.47
N GLY A 242 16.40 -18.59 5.74
CA GLY A 242 15.42 -19.52 6.32
C GLY A 242 14.28 -18.83 7.08
N VAL A 243 14.16 -17.50 7.01
CA VAL A 243 13.05 -16.74 7.57
C VAL A 243 12.21 -16.11 6.46
N ARG A 244 10.89 -16.23 6.57
CA ARG A 244 9.89 -15.55 5.74
C ARG A 244 9.13 -14.56 6.59
N VAL A 245 9.19 -13.28 6.24
CA VAL A 245 8.40 -12.24 6.91
C VAL A 245 7.14 -11.94 6.09
N LEU A 246 5.97 -12.04 6.72
CA LEU A 246 4.65 -11.82 6.08
C LEU A 246 4.34 -10.34 5.84
N ASN A 247 5.14 -9.42 6.38
CA ASN A 247 5.06 -8.00 6.06
C ASN A 247 5.21 -7.83 4.54
N ILE A 248 4.21 -7.21 3.90
CA ILE A 248 4.33 -6.85 2.49
C ILE A 248 4.89 -5.44 2.48
N ASP A 249 6.06 -5.28 1.87
CA ASP A 249 6.50 -3.97 1.42
C ASP A 249 5.53 -3.56 0.31
N THR A 250 4.74 -2.53 0.58
CA THR A 250 3.64 -2.10 -0.30
C THR A 250 4.17 -1.65 -1.69
N GLU A 251 5.49 -1.52 -1.84
CA GLU A 251 6.17 -1.20 -3.11
C GLU A 251 6.45 -2.42 -3.99
N LEU A 252 6.55 -3.65 -3.46
CA LEU A 252 6.83 -4.87 -4.25
C LEU A 252 5.61 -5.42 -4.99
N GLU A 253 4.39 -4.94 -4.72
CA GLU A 253 3.19 -5.27 -5.51
C GLU A 253 3.13 -4.54 -6.88
N ARG A 254 4.13 -3.71 -7.21
CA ARG A 254 4.23 -3.00 -8.51
C ARG A 254 5.40 -3.48 -9.38
N GLY A 255 5.90 -4.70 -9.15
CA GLY A 255 6.81 -5.39 -10.07
C GLY A 255 6.03 -6.21 -11.10
N GLU A 256 6.39 -6.05 -12.37
CA GLU A 256 5.74 -6.59 -13.57
C GLU A 256 5.54 -8.12 -13.56
N PRO A 257 4.48 -8.65 -14.20
CA PRO A 257 4.49 -10.03 -14.66
C PRO A 257 5.54 -10.14 -15.77
N THR A 258 6.54 -10.96 -15.55
CA THR A 258 7.37 -11.53 -16.62
C THR A 258 6.50 -12.57 -17.31
N ASP A 259 5.94 -12.21 -18.48
CA ASP A 259 5.40 -13.18 -19.42
C ASP A 259 6.58 -13.84 -20.15
N ASP A 260 6.59 -15.17 -20.09
CA ASP A 260 7.30 -16.08 -21.00
C ASP A 260 6.33 -16.47 -22.13
#